data_AF-A0A438FEK2-F1
#
_entry.id   AF-A0A438FEK2-F1
#
_cell.length_a   1.000
_cell.length_b   1.000
_cell.length_c   1.000
_cell.angle_alpha   90.00
_cell.angle_beta   90.00
_cell.angle_gamma   90.00
#
_symmetry.space_group_name_H-M   'P 1'
#
loop_
_entity.id
_entity.type
_entity.pdbx_description
1 polymer ?
#
loop_
_entity_poly.entity_id
_entity_poly.type
_entity_poly.pdbx_seq_one_letter_code
_entity_poly.pdbx_strand_id
1 'polypeptide(L)'
;MADKYGPIFCFHIGLRKTFLVSSWDAAKERFTTMDKAFDTRPRSLAGKLMGYDHAMFGFSPYGPYWREVRKLVSVELLLNRQLELLNHVRDSEVKLFIKELYGQWIQNGDRPALVVMKDKCWHLAANVMVSEVAGKRYFGTVTNDYESRR
;
A
#
# COMPACT_ATOMS: atom_id res chain seq x y z
N MET A 1 9.19 20.28 17.59
CA MET A 1 8.23 21.37 17.24
C MET A 1 6.96 21.24 18.05
N ALA A 2 6.34 20.06 18.10
CA ALA A 2 5.21 19.80 19.00
C ALA A 2 5.55 20.12 20.48
N ASP A 3 6.76 19.79 20.93
CA ASP A 3 7.18 20.08 22.32
C ASP A 3 7.27 21.59 22.63
N LYS A 4 7.44 22.43 21.61
CA LYS A 4 7.58 23.89 21.75
C LYS A 4 6.28 24.65 21.53
N TYR A 5 5.45 24.20 20.59
CA TYR A 5 4.23 24.91 20.16
C TYR A 5 2.94 24.21 20.60
N GLY A 6 3.06 23.08 21.30
CA GLY A 6 1.93 22.28 21.75
C GLY A 6 1.48 21.24 20.71
N PRO A 7 0.45 20.44 21.06
CA PRO A 7 -0.02 19.30 20.26
C PRO A 7 -0.72 19.69 18.95
N ILE A 8 -1.05 20.97 18.79
CA ILE A 8 -1.77 21.51 17.64
C ILE A 8 -1.13 22.84 17.27
N PHE A 9 -0.59 22.95 16.07
CA PHE A 9 -0.01 24.21 15.59
C PHE A 9 -0.06 24.33 14.06
N CYS A 10 0.09 25.57 13.56
CA CYS A 10 0.14 25.87 12.13
C CYS A 10 1.54 26.28 11.70
N PHE A 11 1.94 25.89 10.50
CA PHE A 11 3.17 26.34 9.85
C PHE A 11 2.97 26.42 8.34
N HIS A 12 3.95 26.95 7.60
CA HIS A 12 3.87 27.04 6.15
C HIS A 12 4.78 26.00 5.49
N ILE A 13 4.22 25.18 4.60
CA ILE A 13 4.97 24.32 3.68
C ILE A 13 5.02 25.04 2.35
N GLY A 14 6.14 25.72 2.09
CA GLY A 14 6.25 26.66 0.98
C GLY A 14 5.19 27.75 1.06
N LEU A 15 4.31 27.83 0.06
CA LEU A 15 3.22 28.82 -0.02
C LEU A 15 1.92 28.36 0.67
N ARG A 16 1.85 27.11 1.14
CA ARG A 16 0.62 26.55 1.72
C ARG A 16 0.70 26.55 3.24
N LYS A 17 -0.31 27.14 3.90
CA LYS A 17 -0.49 27.00 5.35
C LYS A 17 -0.95 25.57 5.66
N THR A 18 -0.25 24.91 6.57
CA THR A 18 -0.49 23.54 7.00
C THR A 18 -0.79 23.50 8.49
N PHE A 19 -1.84 22.77 8.84
CA PHE A 19 -2.24 22.52 10.21
C PHE A 19 -1.70 21.16 10.65
N LEU A 20 -0.87 21.12 11.70
CA LEU A 20 -0.35 19.88 12.26
C LEU A 20 -1.15 19.49 13.51
N VAL A 21 -1.45 18.19 13.59
CA VAL A 21 -1.94 17.54 14.81
C VAL A 21 -0.92 16.50 15.22
N SER A 22 -0.43 16.59 16.46
CA SER A 22 0.52 15.63 17.03
C SER A 22 0.02 14.93 18.30
N SER A 23 -1.21 15.19 18.75
CA SER A 23 -1.85 14.42 19.83
C SER A 23 -2.85 13.40 19.30
N TRP A 24 -2.91 12.24 19.97
CA TRP A 24 -3.87 11.19 19.65
C TRP A 24 -5.31 11.64 19.86
N ASP A 25 -5.62 12.35 20.95
CA ASP A 25 -6.98 12.83 21.25
C ASP A 25 -7.51 13.74 20.13
N ALA A 26 -6.69 14.69 19.67
CA ALA A 26 -7.08 15.60 18.59
C ALA A 26 -7.16 14.90 17.22
N ALA A 27 -6.31 13.89 16.97
CA ALA A 27 -6.42 13.07 15.77
C ALA A 27 -7.70 12.24 15.78
N LYS A 28 -8.03 11.63 16.92
CA LYS A 28 -9.26 10.84 17.11
C LYS A 28 -10.49 11.72 16.90
N GLU A 29 -10.58 12.86 17.56
CA GLU A 29 -11.70 13.79 17.38
C GLU A 29 -11.88 14.15 15.91
N ARG A 30 -10.78 14.47 15.22
CA ARG A 30 -10.80 14.88 13.81
C ARG A 30 -11.26 13.77 12.87
N PHE A 31 -10.78 12.54 13.05
CA PHE A 31 -11.10 11.41 12.16
C PHE A 31 -12.38 10.64 12.57
N THR A 32 -13.06 11.05 13.65
CA THR A 32 -14.33 10.43 14.08
C THR A 32 -15.49 11.42 14.02
N THR A 33 -15.37 12.56 14.71
CA THR A 33 -16.46 13.54 14.84
C THR A 33 -16.50 14.54 13.69
N MET A 34 -15.32 14.89 13.15
CA MET A 34 -15.17 15.89 12.08
C MET A 34 -14.65 15.28 10.77
N ASP A 35 -14.84 13.97 10.57
CA ASP A 35 -14.30 13.21 9.44
C ASP A 35 -14.62 13.88 8.08
N LYS A 36 -15.89 14.21 7.85
CA LYS A 36 -16.37 14.85 6.62
C LYS A 36 -15.69 16.19 6.31
N ALA A 37 -15.30 16.95 7.33
CA ALA A 37 -14.63 18.24 7.14
C ALA A 37 -13.16 18.08 6.69
N PHE A 38 -12.56 16.91 6.95
CA PHE A 38 -11.15 16.63 6.66
C PHE A 38 -10.92 15.53 5.62
N ASP A 39 -11.99 14.93 5.12
CA ASP A 39 -11.92 13.89 4.09
C ASP A 39 -11.50 14.44 2.71
N THR A 40 -11.61 15.75 2.49
CA THR A 40 -11.21 16.34 1.20
C THR A 40 -9.68 16.43 1.08
N ARG A 41 -9.14 15.78 0.05
CA ARG A 41 -7.72 15.82 -0.27
C ARG A 41 -7.33 17.16 -0.92
N PRO A 42 -6.23 17.80 -0.48
CA PRO A 42 -5.74 19.03 -1.12
C PRO A 42 -5.39 18.78 -2.59
N ARG A 43 -5.87 19.64 -3.49
CA ARG A 43 -5.53 19.57 -4.91
C ARG A 43 -4.04 19.87 -5.11
N SER A 44 -3.34 18.93 -5.73
CA SER A 44 -1.92 19.01 -6.07
C SER A 44 -1.72 18.80 -7.56
N LEU A 45 -0.65 19.36 -8.12
CA LEU A 45 -0.32 19.16 -9.53
C LEU A 45 -0.08 17.67 -9.85
N ALA A 46 0.51 16.93 -8.89
CA ALA A 46 0.67 15.48 -8.95
C ALA A 46 -0.67 14.76 -9.09
N GLY A 47 -1.67 15.11 -8.26
CA GLY A 47 -3.02 14.56 -8.36
C GLY A 47 -3.70 14.87 -9.70
N LYS A 48 -3.41 16.03 -10.28
CA LYS A 48 -3.91 16.40 -11.62
C LYS A 48 -3.27 15.56 -12.73
N LEU A 49 -1.94 15.47 -12.75
CA LEU A 49 -1.18 14.86 -13.85
C LEU A 49 -1.13 13.33 -13.75
N MET A 50 -0.84 12.78 -12.57
CA MET A 50 -0.71 11.33 -12.36
C MET A 50 -2.03 10.69 -11.91
N GLY A 51 -2.93 11.48 -11.31
CA GLY A 51 -4.16 10.99 -10.72
C GLY A 51 -5.39 11.08 -11.61
N TYR A 52 -5.23 11.17 -12.93
CA TYR A 52 -6.33 11.35 -13.91
C TYR A 52 -7.26 12.51 -13.53
N ASP A 53 -6.70 13.71 -13.40
CA ASP A 53 -7.40 14.89 -12.88
C ASP A 53 -8.14 14.65 -11.55
N HIS A 54 -7.46 14.00 -10.60
CA HIS A 54 -8.01 13.64 -9.28
C HIS A 54 -9.14 12.59 -9.33
N ALA A 55 -9.26 11.79 -10.38
CA ALA A 55 -10.16 10.63 -10.37
C ALA A 55 -9.55 9.40 -9.66
N MET A 56 -8.23 9.33 -9.51
CA MET A 56 -7.59 8.20 -8.80
C MET A 56 -8.07 8.11 -7.34
N PHE A 57 -8.41 6.89 -6.88
CA PHE A 57 -8.97 6.60 -5.55
C PHE A 57 -8.28 7.32 -4.37
N GLY A 58 -6.95 7.39 -4.38
CA GLY A 58 -6.17 8.05 -3.31
C GLY A 58 -6.12 9.58 -3.37
N PHE A 59 -6.35 10.18 -4.55
CA PHE A 59 -6.25 11.63 -4.78
C PHE A 59 -7.61 12.31 -4.98
N SER A 60 -8.69 11.53 -5.09
CA SER A 60 -10.01 12.08 -5.34
C SER A 60 -10.54 12.87 -4.15
N PRO A 61 -11.10 14.07 -4.37
CA PRO A 61 -11.79 14.80 -3.32
C PRO A 61 -13.01 14.02 -2.84
N TYR A 62 -13.36 14.19 -1.57
CA TYR A 62 -14.55 13.55 -1.02
C TYR A 62 -15.80 13.99 -1.79
N GLY A 63 -16.63 13.02 -2.18
CA GLY A 63 -17.83 13.26 -2.97
C GLY A 63 -18.58 11.96 -3.28
N PRO A 64 -19.69 12.03 -4.03
CA PRO A 64 -20.43 10.83 -4.46
C PRO A 64 -19.53 9.81 -5.17
N TYR A 65 -18.70 10.27 -6.12
CA TYR A 65 -17.76 9.42 -6.86
C TYR A 65 -16.81 8.65 -5.93
N TRP A 66 -16.10 9.34 -5.04
CA TRP A 66 -15.17 8.69 -4.12
C TRP A 66 -15.85 7.70 -3.18
N ARG A 67 -17.09 7.99 -2.74
CA ARG A 67 -17.88 7.08 -1.90
C ARG A 67 -18.23 5.78 -2.63
N GLU A 68 -18.66 5.86 -3.89
CA GLU A 68 -18.95 4.68 -4.70
C GLU A 68 -17.69 3.85 -4.98
N VAL A 69 -16.58 4.50 -5.36
CA VAL A 69 -15.30 3.80 -5.58
C VAL A 69 -14.82 3.15 -4.28
N ARG A 70 -14.91 3.84 -3.13
CA ARG A 70 -14.56 3.26 -1.82
C ARG A 70 -15.40 2.03 -1.50
N LYS A 71 -16.70 2.09 -1.76
CA LYS A 71 -17.62 0.97 -1.56
C LYS A 71 -17.22 -0.22 -2.44
N LEU A 72 -16.96 0.02 -3.72
CA LEU A 72 -16.50 -1.00 -4.67
C LEU A 72 -15.21 -1.67 -4.20
N VAL A 73 -14.19 -0.89 -3.86
CA VAL A 73 -12.90 -1.39 -3.35
C VAL A 73 -13.10 -2.21 -2.07
N SER A 74 -13.95 -1.74 -1.16
CA SER A 74 -14.19 -2.42 0.12
C SER A 74 -14.86 -3.77 -0.05
N VAL A 75 -15.80 -3.89 -1.01
CA VAL A 75 -16.58 -5.12 -1.23
C VAL A 75 -15.85 -6.10 -2.14
N GLU A 76 -15.20 -5.61 -3.20
CA GLU A 76 -14.63 -6.46 -4.24
C GLU A 76 -13.16 -6.81 -4.02
N LEU A 77 -12.40 -5.97 -3.31
CA LEU A 77 -10.96 -6.18 -3.11
C LEU A 77 -10.62 -6.50 -1.65
N LEU A 78 -11.18 -5.75 -0.70
CA LEU A 78 -10.77 -5.80 0.71
C LEU A 78 -11.68 -6.66 1.59
N LEU A 79 -12.73 -7.25 1.02
CA LEU A 79 -13.65 -8.11 1.77
C LEU A 79 -12.92 -9.39 2.20
N ASN A 80 -13.16 -9.85 3.43
CA ASN A 80 -12.52 -11.04 3.99
C ASN A 80 -12.62 -12.27 3.06
N ARG A 81 -13.76 -12.47 2.40
CA ARG A 81 -13.93 -13.55 1.41
C ARG A 81 -12.92 -13.46 0.27
N GLN A 82 -12.66 -12.27 -0.24
CA GLN A 82 -11.70 -12.06 -1.33
C GLN A 82 -10.27 -12.26 -0.84
N LEU A 83 -9.96 -11.79 0.38
CA LEU A 83 -8.68 -12.06 1.03
C LEU A 83 -8.46 -13.57 1.21
N GLU A 84 -9.49 -14.32 1.62
CA GLU A 84 -9.42 -15.78 1.76
C GLU A 84 -9.18 -16.47 0.42
N LEU A 85 -9.86 -16.03 -0.64
CA LEU A 85 -9.64 -16.54 -2.00
C LEU A 85 -8.20 -16.29 -2.46
N LEU A 86 -7.61 -15.15 -2.11
CA LEU A 86 -6.25 -14.77 -2.50
C LEU A 86 -5.15 -15.29 -1.54
N ASN A 87 -5.49 -15.91 -0.41
CA ASN A 87 -4.51 -16.44 0.55
C ASN A 87 -3.49 -17.37 -0.11
N HIS A 88 -3.93 -18.23 -1.04
CA HIS A 88 -3.05 -19.17 -1.72
C HIS A 88 -1.95 -18.48 -2.55
N VAL A 89 -2.24 -17.30 -3.10
CA VAL A 89 -1.28 -16.49 -3.86
C VAL A 89 -0.21 -15.91 -2.93
N ARG A 90 -0.64 -15.40 -1.77
CA ARG A 90 0.31 -14.90 -0.74
C ARG A 90 1.20 -16.01 -0.21
N ASP A 91 0.63 -17.17 0.08
CA ASP A 91 1.38 -18.33 0.56
C ASP A 91 2.40 -18.82 -0.48
N SER A 92 2.03 -18.85 -1.77
CA SER A 92 2.95 -19.28 -2.82
C SER A 92 4.10 -18.29 -3.01
N GLU A 93 3.83 -16.98 -3.00
CA GLU A 93 4.86 -15.94 -3.11
C GLU A 93 5.83 -15.95 -1.92
N VAL A 94 5.32 -16.15 -0.70
CA VAL A 94 6.17 -16.27 0.50
C VAL A 94 7.03 -17.54 0.45
N LYS A 95 6.48 -18.68 0.01
CA LYS A 95 7.26 -19.92 -0.15
C LYS A 95 8.37 -19.76 -1.19
N LEU A 96 8.07 -19.11 -2.32
CA LEU A 96 9.07 -18.80 -3.34
C LEU A 96 10.15 -17.86 -2.80
N PHE A 97 9.76 -16.84 -2.04
CA PHE A 97 10.70 -15.92 -1.40
C PHE A 97 11.67 -16.64 -0.46
N ILE A 98 11.16 -17.53 0.40
CA ILE A 98 11.99 -18.34 1.30
C ILE A 98 12.91 -19.26 0.50
N LYS A 99 12.41 -19.89 -0.57
CA LYS A 99 13.21 -20.77 -1.44
C LYS A 99 14.34 -20.01 -2.13
N GLU A 100 14.10 -18.78 -2.58
CA GLU A 100 15.12 -17.91 -3.17
C GLU A 100 16.21 -17.55 -2.14
N LEU A 101 15.83 -17.18 -0.92
CA LEU A 101 16.79 -16.89 0.16
C LEU A 101 17.62 -18.13 0.51
N TYR A 102 16.98 -19.29 0.60
CA TYR A 102 17.64 -20.55 0.88
C TYR A 102 18.62 -20.94 -0.24
N GLY A 103 18.23 -20.75 -1.51
CA GLY A 103 19.10 -20.96 -2.66
C GLY A 103 20.34 -20.05 -2.64
N GLN A 104 20.18 -18.79 -2.25
CA GLN A 104 21.30 -17.86 -2.08
C GLN A 104 22.25 -18.29 -0.96
N TRP A 105 21.71 -18.84 0.13
CA TRP A 105 22.52 -19.38 1.22
C TRP A 105 23.35 -20.59 0.79
N ILE A 106 22.75 -21.54 0.06
CA ILE A 106 23.48 -22.70 -0.50
C ILE A 106 24.58 -22.25 -1.45
N GLN A 107 24.30 -21.30 -2.35
CA GLN A 107 25.29 -20.78 -3.30
C GLN A 107 26.49 -20.10 -2.61
N ASN A 108 26.29 -19.59 -1.40
CA ASN A 108 27.35 -19.00 -0.59
C ASN A 108 28.15 -20.03 0.23
N GLY A 109 28.00 -21.32 -0.06
CA GLY A 109 28.71 -22.41 0.62
C GLY A 109 28.34 -22.54 2.10
N ASP A 110 27.05 -22.44 2.41
CA ASP A 110 26.46 -22.48 3.76
C ASP A 110 26.95 -21.38 4.71
N ARG A 111 27.64 -20.36 4.18
CA ARG A 111 28.06 -19.19 4.94
C ARG A 111 26.95 -18.14 4.98
N PRO A 112 26.87 -17.33 6.06
CA PRO A 112 25.93 -16.22 6.13
C PRO A 112 26.02 -15.33 4.88
N ALA A 113 24.93 -15.22 4.14
CA ALA A 113 24.84 -14.35 2.97
C ALA A 113 24.32 -12.97 3.39
N LEU A 114 24.99 -11.91 2.94
CA LEU A 114 24.50 -10.54 3.16
C LEU A 114 23.33 -10.29 2.20
N VAL A 115 22.14 -10.09 2.76
CA VAL A 115 20.92 -9.83 1.99
C VAL A 115 20.38 -8.45 2.31
N VAL A 116 20.17 -7.64 1.27
CA VAL A 116 19.51 -6.34 1.40
C VAL A 116 18.00 -6.57 1.47
N MET A 117 17.47 -6.61 2.69
CA MET A 117 16.04 -6.90 2.93
C MET A 117 15.10 -5.86 2.33
N LYS A 118 15.52 -4.60 2.16
CA LYS A 118 14.71 -3.55 1.55
C LYS A 118 14.20 -3.96 0.16
N ASP A 119 15.11 -4.39 -0.72
CA ASP A 119 14.78 -4.72 -2.10
C ASP A 119 13.99 -6.04 -2.17
N LYS A 120 14.39 -7.00 -1.34
CA LYS A 120 13.74 -8.30 -1.22
C LYS A 120 12.28 -8.20 -0.73
N CYS A 121 12.02 -7.40 0.30
CA CYS A 121 10.67 -7.13 0.77
C CYS A 121 9.86 -6.33 -0.27
N TRP A 122 10.48 -5.38 -0.97
CA TRP A 122 9.81 -4.66 -2.05
C TRP A 122 9.38 -5.59 -3.19
N HIS A 123 10.26 -6.49 -3.63
CA HIS A 123 9.92 -7.47 -4.68
C HIS A 123 8.79 -8.42 -4.24
N LEU A 124 8.82 -8.91 -3.00
CA LEU A 124 7.76 -9.74 -2.46
C LEU A 124 6.41 -8.99 -2.45
N ALA A 125 6.39 -7.76 -1.93
CA ALA A 125 5.18 -6.96 -1.88
C ALA A 125 4.65 -6.65 -3.30
N ALA A 126 5.53 -6.29 -4.23
CA ALA A 126 5.17 -6.04 -5.62
C ALA A 126 4.61 -7.29 -6.30
N ASN A 127 5.24 -8.46 -6.10
CA ASN A 127 4.78 -9.72 -6.67
C ASN A 127 3.42 -10.12 -6.12
N VAL A 128 3.19 -10.02 -4.81
CA VAL A 128 1.88 -10.28 -4.22
C VAL A 128 0.82 -9.37 -4.84
N MET A 129 1.06 -8.06 -4.91
CA MET A 129 0.09 -7.12 -5.49
C MET A 129 -0.22 -7.41 -6.96
N VAL A 130 0.80 -7.67 -7.79
CA VAL A 130 0.59 -7.92 -9.23
C VAL A 130 -0.01 -9.31 -9.46
N SER A 131 0.36 -10.32 -8.67
CA SER A 131 -0.22 -11.66 -8.77
C SER A 131 -1.69 -11.67 -8.34
N GLU A 132 -2.07 -10.90 -7.32
CA GLU A 132 -3.47 -10.76 -6.89
C GLU A 132 -4.32 -9.97 -7.92
N VAL A 133 -3.78 -8.92 -8.53
CA VAL A 133 -4.53 -8.05 -9.45
C VAL A 133 -4.54 -8.58 -10.89
N ALA A 134 -3.38 -9.03 -11.41
CA ALA A 134 -3.19 -9.40 -12.80
C ALA A 134 -3.02 -10.92 -13.01
N GLY A 135 -2.97 -11.71 -11.94
CA GLY A 135 -2.73 -13.16 -12.01
C GLY A 135 -1.32 -13.52 -12.47
N LYS A 136 -0.38 -12.57 -12.46
CA LYS A 136 0.98 -12.73 -12.99
C LYS A 136 2.02 -12.18 -12.02
N ARG A 137 3.21 -12.78 -12.02
CA ARG A 137 4.36 -12.31 -11.25
C ARG A 137 5.10 -11.19 -11.99
N TYR A 138 5.65 -10.22 -11.25
CA TYR A 138 6.42 -9.12 -11.82
C TYR A 138 7.94 -9.38 -11.81
N PHE A 139 8.46 -9.98 -10.74
CA PHE A 139 9.86 -10.31 -10.53
C PHE A 139 10.07 -11.83 -10.36
N GLY A 140 11.11 -12.38 -11.00
CA GLY A 140 11.50 -13.78 -10.92
C GLY A 140 11.10 -14.62 -12.14
N THR A 141 11.77 -15.75 -12.37
CA THR A 141 11.44 -16.67 -13.47
C THR A 141 10.10 -17.34 -13.22
N VAL A 142 9.19 -17.27 -14.20
CA VAL A 142 7.99 -18.09 -14.24
C VAL A 142 8.43 -19.55 -14.38
N THR A 143 8.47 -20.29 -13.28
CA THR A 143 8.39 -21.75 -13.39
C THR A 143 6.97 -22.05 -13.84
N ASN A 144 6.82 -22.30 -15.15
CA ASN A 144 5.58 -22.75 -15.77
C ASN A 144 5.19 -24.13 -15.20
N ASP A 145 4.65 -24.18 -13.99
CA ASP A 145 4.04 -25.38 -13.41
C ASP A 145 2.59 -25.55 -13.92
N TYR A 146 2.25 -24.96 -15.06
CA TYR A 146 0.93 -25.07 -15.71
C TYR A 146 0.72 -26.42 -16.44
N GLU A 147 1.70 -27.33 -16.45
CA GLU A 147 1.57 -28.64 -17.12
C GLU A 147 1.18 -29.82 -16.21
N SER A 148 0.97 -29.64 -14.90
CA SER A 148 0.70 -30.77 -14.00
C SER A 148 -0.74 -30.95 -13.53
N ARG A 149 -1.71 -30.28 -14.16
CA ARG A 149 -3.14 -30.54 -13.93
C ARG A 149 -3.92 -30.53 -15.24
N ARG A 150 -3.82 -31.62 -15.98
CA ARG A 150 -4.80 -32.02 -17.00
C ARG A 150 -5.16 -33.48 -16.78
#